data_AF-A0A3L8D4C0-F1
#
_entry.id   AF-A0A3L8D4C0-F1
#
_cell.length_a   1.000
_cell.length_b   1.000
_cell.length_c   1.000
_cell.angle_alpha   90.00
_cell.angle_beta   90.00
_cell.angle_gamma   90.00
#
_symmetry.space_group_name_H-M   'P 1'
#
loop_
_entity.id
_entity.type
_entity.pdbx_description
1 polymer ?
#
loop_
_entity_poly.entity_id
_entity_poly.type
_entity_poly.pdbx_seq_one_letter_code
_entity_poly.pdbx_strand_id
1 'polypeptide(L)'
;MNNADMADIQCSFLGLTVLYPKNIGIHNATDEDLDAFCHMWRCYGYFLGIADEYNFCRGSFEEIKQRTQDFYQCWIIPNLRDITPEWEHMTRCIIESMNYYSLMCMSCKTIILLTTDILNLSMSHLHGSLSYLEWIAYKSWTFIMHYAMRFSSLRILFNKMMQNMFEEAANFTPEKHEELQKRSEKQLSNFSIVD
;
A
#
# COMPACT_ATOMS: atom_id res chain seq x y z
N MET A 1 -1.74 -16.59 -15.39
CA MET A 1 -1.85 -15.13 -15.24
C MET A 1 -1.86 -14.54 -16.64
N ASN A 2 -2.97 -13.91 -17.02
CA ASN A 2 -3.12 -13.28 -18.33
C ASN A 2 -2.63 -11.82 -18.28
N ASN A 3 -2.64 -11.11 -19.42
CA ASN A 3 -2.19 -9.71 -19.48
C ASN A 3 -3.06 -8.74 -18.66
N ALA A 4 -4.37 -9.00 -18.53
CA ALA A 4 -5.25 -8.17 -17.71
C ALA A 4 -4.89 -8.30 -16.23
N ASP A 5 -4.73 -9.53 -15.73
CA ASP A 5 -4.29 -9.79 -14.35
C ASP A 5 -2.97 -9.06 -14.05
N MET A 6 -2.01 -9.10 -14.99
CA MET A 6 -0.72 -8.43 -14.83
C MET A 6 -0.83 -6.91 -14.82
N ALA A 7 -1.69 -6.35 -15.69
CA ALA A 7 -1.93 -4.91 -15.76
C ALA A 7 -2.63 -4.39 -14.49
N ASP A 8 -3.56 -5.17 -13.93
CA ASP A 8 -4.25 -4.86 -12.69
C ASP A 8 -3.27 -4.86 -11.49
N ILE A 9 -2.36 -5.82 -11.45
CA ILE A 9 -1.28 -5.86 -10.46
C ILE A 9 -0.34 -4.66 -10.62
N GLN A 10 0.03 -4.31 -11.86
CA GLN A 10 0.86 -3.12 -12.13
C GLN A 10 0.16 -1.84 -11.64
N CYS A 11 -1.14 -1.68 -11.93
CA CYS A 11 -1.95 -0.57 -11.43
C CYS A 11 -1.97 -0.51 -9.90
N SER A 12 -2.06 -1.66 -9.22
CA SER A 12 -2.11 -1.72 -7.76
C SER A 12 -0.87 -1.13 -7.07
N PHE A 13 0.30 -1.14 -7.72
CA PHE A 13 1.52 -0.52 -7.18
C PHE A 13 1.62 0.99 -7.41
N LEU A 14 0.98 1.51 -8.47
CA LEU A 14 1.12 2.91 -8.87
C LEU A 14 -0.14 3.76 -8.67
N GLY A 15 -1.30 3.14 -8.52
CA GLY A 15 -2.59 3.80 -8.65
C GLY A 15 -2.80 4.95 -7.66
N LEU A 16 -2.54 4.71 -6.37
CA LEU A 16 -2.61 5.75 -5.34
C LEU A 16 -1.55 6.83 -5.52
N THR A 17 -0.36 6.47 -6.02
CA THR A 17 0.72 7.44 -6.30
C THR A 17 0.34 8.39 -7.44
N VAL A 18 -0.32 7.88 -8.48
CA VAL A 18 -0.75 8.70 -9.63
C VAL A 18 -1.97 9.57 -9.29
N LEU A 19 -2.94 9.02 -8.55
CA LEU A 19 -4.18 9.75 -8.25
C LEU A 19 -4.08 10.67 -7.02
N TYR A 20 -3.41 10.21 -5.96
CA TYR A 20 -3.42 10.83 -4.64
C TYR A 20 -2.03 10.92 -3.99
N PRO A 21 -1.00 11.43 -4.70
CA PRO A 21 0.39 11.42 -4.21
C PRO A 21 0.53 12.11 -2.85
N LYS A 22 -0.18 13.22 -2.62
CA LYS A 22 -0.12 13.98 -1.37
C LYS A 22 -0.68 13.21 -0.17
N ASN A 23 -1.73 12.42 -0.38
CA ASN A 23 -2.35 11.65 0.69
C ASN A 23 -1.48 10.48 1.17
N ILE A 24 -0.53 10.05 0.35
CA ILE A 24 0.47 9.02 0.68
C ILE A 24 1.85 9.62 1.01
N GLY A 25 1.95 10.93 1.24
CA GLY A 25 3.18 11.60 1.67
C GLY A 25 4.09 12.13 0.57
N ILE A 26 3.68 12.04 -0.70
CA ILE A 26 4.44 12.55 -1.86
C ILE A 26 3.95 13.98 -2.19
N HIS A 27 4.36 14.96 -1.39
CA HIS A 27 3.84 16.33 -1.48
C HIS A 27 4.40 17.19 -2.61
N ASN A 28 5.64 16.92 -3.03
CA ASN A 28 6.42 17.78 -3.93
C ASN A 28 6.70 17.14 -5.29
N ALA A 29 5.98 16.07 -5.65
CA ALA A 29 6.11 15.49 -6.99
C ALA A 29 5.48 16.41 -8.03
N THR A 30 6.21 16.68 -9.09
CA THR A 30 5.71 17.32 -10.31
C THR A 30 5.04 16.29 -11.22
N ASP A 31 4.29 16.74 -12.22
CA ASP A 31 3.73 15.83 -13.22
C ASP A 31 4.85 15.12 -14.01
N GLU A 32 6.01 15.78 -14.22
CA GLU A 32 7.19 15.15 -14.83
C GLU A 32 7.79 14.05 -13.94
N ASP A 33 7.85 14.24 -12.62
CA ASP A 33 8.30 13.20 -11.69
C ASP A 33 7.35 11.98 -11.71
N LEU A 34 6.04 12.22 -11.79
CA LEU A 34 5.03 11.16 -11.84
C LEU A 34 5.01 10.45 -13.19
N ASP A 35 5.24 11.16 -14.29
CA ASP A 35 5.41 10.56 -15.63
C ASP A 35 6.67 9.69 -15.68
N ALA A 36 7.80 10.18 -15.14
CA ALA A 36 9.03 9.39 -15.03
C ALA A 36 8.83 8.13 -14.18
N PHE A 37 8.09 8.24 -13.06
CA PHE A 37 7.70 7.09 -12.25
C PHE A 37 6.83 6.08 -13.05
N CYS A 38 5.87 6.56 -13.83
CA CYS A 38 5.05 5.73 -14.70
C CYS A 38 5.89 5.05 -15.79
N HIS A 39 6.86 5.76 -16.37
CA HIS A 39 7.80 5.22 -17.37
C HIS A 39 8.65 4.09 -16.78
N MET A 40 9.16 4.26 -15.55
CA MET A 40 9.86 3.18 -14.85
C MET A 40 8.97 1.93 -14.69
N TRP A 41 7.72 2.11 -14.25
CA TRP A 41 6.78 0.99 -14.14
C TRP A 41 6.39 0.39 -15.49
N ARG A 42 6.34 1.18 -16.56
CA ARG A 42 6.16 0.68 -17.93
C ARG A 42 7.27 -0.29 -18.30
N CYS A 43 8.53 0.06 -18.03
CA CYS A 43 9.68 -0.80 -18.27
C CYS A 43 9.60 -2.10 -17.44
N TYR A 44 9.21 -2.01 -16.16
CA TYR A 44 8.99 -3.22 -15.35
C TYR A 44 7.89 -4.11 -15.93
N GLY A 45 6.78 -3.54 -16.39
CA GLY A 45 5.73 -4.30 -17.06
C GLY A 45 6.24 -5.03 -18.30
N TYR A 46 7.04 -4.36 -19.13
CA TYR A 46 7.67 -4.98 -20.31
C TYR A 46 8.59 -6.14 -19.92
N PHE A 47 9.48 -5.95 -18.94
CA PHE A 47 10.40 -7.00 -18.48
C PHE A 47 9.69 -8.18 -17.81
N LEU A 48 8.52 -7.95 -17.21
CA LEU A 48 7.66 -8.99 -16.65
C LEU A 48 6.77 -9.68 -17.70
N GLY A 49 6.88 -9.30 -18.98
CA GLY A 49 6.21 -9.95 -20.10
C GLY A 49 4.80 -9.43 -20.40
N ILE A 50 4.42 -8.27 -19.88
CA ILE A 50 3.16 -7.61 -20.27
C ILE A 50 3.30 -7.08 -21.69
N ALA A 51 2.39 -7.46 -22.60
CA ALA A 51 2.42 -6.92 -23.96
C ALA A 51 2.18 -5.39 -23.94
N ASP A 52 2.81 -4.66 -24.84
CA ASP A 52 2.81 -3.19 -24.82
C ASP A 52 1.40 -2.58 -24.90
N GLU A 53 0.47 -3.22 -25.62
CA GLU A 53 -0.92 -2.78 -25.71
C GLU A 53 -1.71 -2.97 -24.40
N TYR A 54 -1.25 -3.86 -23.52
CA TYR A 54 -1.87 -4.15 -22.22
C TYR A 54 -1.12 -3.51 -21.04
N ASN A 55 0.07 -2.96 -21.27
CA ASN A 55 0.82 -2.28 -20.22
C ASN A 55 0.01 -1.12 -19.65
N PHE A 56 -0.22 -1.13 -18.33
CA PHE A 56 -1.08 -0.14 -17.69
C PHE A 56 -0.48 1.27 -17.79
N CYS A 57 0.84 1.38 -17.86
CA CYS A 57 1.58 2.62 -18.05
C CYS A 57 1.81 3.01 -19.53
N ARG A 58 1.01 2.50 -20.46
CA ARG A 58 1.10 2.91 -21.87
C ARG A 58 0.48 4.30 -22.11
N GLY A 59 1.04 5.00 -23.09
CA GLY A 59 0.57 6.32 -23.53
C GLY A 59 1.26 7.46 -22.78
N SER A 60 0.62 8.62 -22.82
CA SER A 60 0.95 9.84 -22.06
C SER A 60 0.56 9.71 -20.59
N PHE A 61 1.14 10.55 -19.73
CA PHE A 61 0.80 10.60 -18.31
C PHE A 61 -0.69 10.87 -18.07
N GLU A 62 -1.30 11.75 -18.86
CA GLU A 62 -2.74 12.06 -18.79
C GLU A 62 -3.60 10.84 -19.10
N GLU A 63 -3.23 10.05 -20.12
CA GLU A 63 -3.93 8.79 -20.44
C GLU A 63 -3.78 7.76 -19.33
N ILE A 64 -2.60 7.66 -18.72
CA ILE A 64 -2.35 6.77 -17.59
C ILE A 64 -3.20 7.20 -16.39
N LYS A 65 -3.20 8.49 -16.06
CA LYS A 65 -3.98 9.04 -14.95
C LYS A 65 -5.47 8.83 -15.13
N GLN A 66 -6.00 9.09 -16.33
CA GLN A 66 -7.40 8.83 -16.65
C GLN A 66 -7.74 7.35 -16.53
N ARG A 67 -6.89 6.47 -17.07
CA ARG A 67 -7.08 5.01 -16.97
C ARG A 67 -7.07 4.52 -15.52
N THR A 68 -6.16 5.03 -14.70
CA THR A 68 -6.14 4.73 -13.27
C THR A 68 -7.43 5.20 -12.60
N GLN A 69 -7.91 6.40 -12.91
CA GLN A 69 -9.17 6.90 -12.37
C GLN A 69 -10.36 6.01 -12.76
N ASP A 70 -10.47 5.65 -14.04
CA ASP A 70 -11.54 4.79 -14.55
C ASP A 70 -11.48 3.40 -13.90
N PHE A 71 -10.29 2.81 -13.77
CA PHE A 71 -10.09 1.52 -13.12
C PHE A 71 -10.53 1.55 -11.64
N TYR A 72 -10.20 2.61 -10.91
CA TYR A 72 -10.63 2.74 -9.52
C TYR A 72 -12.14 2.91 -9.39
N GLN A 73 -12.76 3.73 -10.25
CA GLN A 73 -14.21 4.00 -10.19
C GLN A 73 -15.06 2.83 -10.68
N CYS A 74 -14.63 2.16 -11.75
CA CYS A 74 -15.40 1.08 -12.37
C CYS A 74 -15.14 -0.28 -11.73
N TRP A 75 -13.96 -0.48 -11.11
CA TRP A 75 -13.54 -1.79 -10.63
C TRP A 75 -13.20 -1.80 -9.15
N ILE A 76 -12.21 -1.05 -8.69
CA ILE A 76 -11.72 -1.16 -7.30
C ILE A 76 -12.79 -0.75 -6.28
N ILE A 77 -13.33 0.46 -6.38
CA ILE A 77 -14.30 0.99 -5.41
C ILE A 77 -15.57 0.14 -5.33
N PRO A 78 -16.19 -0.28 -6.45
CA PRO A 78 -17.35 -1.18 -6.39
C PRO A 78 -17.06 -2.51 -5.71
N ASN A 79 -15.91 -3.14 -5.99
CA ASN A 79 -15.55 -4.43 -5.42
C ASN A 79 -15.14 -4.35 -3.93
N LEU A 80 -14.76 -3.18 -3.43
CA LEU A 80 -14.55 -2.97 -1.98
C LEU A 80 -15.84 -3.06 -1.14
N ARG A 81 -17.02 -3.14 -1.77
CA ARG A 81 -18.31 -3.35 -1.08
C ARG A 81 -18.57 -4.82 -0.74
N ASP A 82 -17.93 -5.73 -1.45
CA ASP A 82 -18.10 -7.17 -1.29
C ASP A 82 -16.74 -7.81 -0.97
N ILE A 83 -16.40 -7.79 0.32
CA ILE A 83 -15.12 -8.30 0.79
C ILE A 83 -15.25 -9.80 1.04
N THR A 84 -14.49 -10.59 0.28
CA THR A 84 -14.45 -12.04 0.48
C THR A 84 -13.53 -12.44 1.64
N PRO A 85 -13.76 -13.60 2.28
CA PRO A 85 -12.87 -14.11 3.32
C PRO A 85 -11.41 -14.26 2.85
N GLU A 86 -11.20 -14.65 1.59
CA GLU A 86 -9.87 -14.80 1.00
C GLU A 86 -9.18 -13.45 0.85
N TRP A 87 -9.91 -12.41 0.44
CA TRP A 87 -9.38 -11.05 0.37
C TRP A 87 -8.99 -10.54 1.75
N GLU A 88 -9.84 -10.76 2.77
CA GLU A 88 -9.54 -10.37 4.14
C GLU A 88 -8.30 -11.09 4.66
N HIS A 89 -8.21 -12.40 4.43
CA HIS A 89 -7.06 -13.21 4.83
C HIS A 89 -5.77 -12.70 4.19
N MET A 90 -5.75 -12.51 2.86
CA MET A 90 -4.59 -12.00 2.14
C MET A 90 -4.17 -10.62 2.63
N THR A 91 -5.14 -9.73 2.86
CA THR A 91 -4.91 -8.39 3.39
C THR A 91 -4.24 -8.45 4.77
N ARG A 92 -4.72 -9.33 5.65
CA ARG A 92 -4.13 -9.53 6.98
C ARG A 92 -2.70 -10.08 6.90
N CYS A 93 -2.43 -11.04 6.01
CA CYS A 93 -1.09 -11.59 5.80
C CYS A 93 -0.09 -10.50 5.36
N ILE A 94 -0.49 -9.66 4.40
CA ILE A 94 0.34 -8.55 3.92
C ILE A 94 0.63 -7.58 5.07
N ILE A 95 -0.41 -7.13 5.77
CA ILE A 95 -0.28 -6.10 6.81
C ILE A 95 0.53 -6.60 8.01
N GLU A 96 0.32 -7.84 8.41
CA GLU A 96 1.05 -8.41 9.54
C GLU A 96 2.54 -8.59 9.23
N SER A 97 2.87 -8.94 7.98
CA SER A 97 4.27 -8.98 7.55
C SER A 97 4.95 -7.60 7.60
N MET A 98 4.20 -6.51 7.35
CA MET A 98 4.71 -5.14 7.50
C MET A 98 5.03 -4.82 8.98
N ASN A 99 4.34 -5.45 9.93
CA ASN A 99 4.61 -5.27 11.36
C ASN A 99 5.85 -6.03 11.87
N TYR A 100 6.57 -6.75 10.99
CA TYR A 100 7.89 -7.29 11.34
C TYR A 100 8.96 -6.20 11.32
N TYR A 101 8.70 -5.12 10.60
CA TYR A 101 9.51 -3.92 10.65
C TYR A 101 9.11 -3.09 11.88
N SER A 102 10.06 -2.80 12.76
CA SER A 102 9.88 -2.24 14.10
C SER A 102 9.07 -0.93 14.17
N LEU A 103 8.89 -0.23 13.05
CA LEU A 103 8.33 1.12 13.05
C LEU A 103 7.04 1.27 12.23
N MET A 104 6.57 0.21 11.55
CA MET A 104 5.31 0.28 10.81
C MET A 104 4.11 0.25 11.77
N CYS A 105 4.05 -0.74 12.68
CA CYS A 105 3.04 -0.91 13.73
C CYS A 105 1.62 -0.46 13.32
N MET A 106 1.05 -1.10 12.30
CA MET A 106 -0.30 -0.82 11.82
C MET A 106 -1.19 -2.06 11.92
N SER A 107 -2.38 -1.92 12.49
CA SER A 107 -3.37 -2.99 12.43
C SER A 107 -4.06 -3.03 11.06
N CYS A 108 -4.68 -4.16 10.75
CA CYS A 108 -5.48 -4.31 9.53
C CYS A 108 -6.57 -3.22 9.43
N LYS A 109 -7.23 -2.90 10.56
CA LYS A 109 -8.25 -1.84 10.61
C LYS A 109 -7.66 -0.47 10.25
N THR A 110 -6.47 -0.15 10.78
CA THR A 110 -5.81 1.14 10.53
C THR A 110 -5.48 1.32 9.05
N ILE A 111 -4.91 0.31 8.37
CA ILE A 111 -4.56 0.41 6.95
C ILE A 111 -5.81 0.47 6.07
N ILE A 112 -6.83 -0.32 6.38
CA ILE A 112 -8.11 -0.26 5.66
C ILE A 112 -8.67 1.16 5.77
N LEU A 113 -8.74 1.74 6.97
CA LEU A 113 -9.23 3.11 7.16
C LEU A 113 -8.40 4.15 6.40
N LEU A 114 -7.07 4.09 6.50
CA LEU A 114 -6.18 4.99 5.76
C LEU A 114 -6.45 4.91 4.25
N THR A 115 -6.61 3.70 3.72
CA THR A 115 -6.84 3.48 2.29
C THR A 115 -8.23 3.94 1.86
N THR A 116 -9.27 3.61 2.63
CA THR A 116 -10.65 4.01 2.32
C THR A 116 -10.84 5.52 2.42
N ASP A 117 -10.17 6.19 3.35
CA ASP A 117 -10.22 7.65 3.47
C ASP A 117 -9.59 8.34 2.24
N ILE A 118 -8.48 7.81 1.71
CA ILE A 118 -7.87 8.30 0.46
C ILE A 118 -8.88 8.22 -0.69
N LEU A 119 -9.65 7.13 -0.73
CA LEU A 119 -10.69 6.90 -1.73
C LEU A 119 -12.02 7.61 -1.43
N ASN A 120 -12.08 8.41 -0.36
CA ASN A 120 -13.29 9.09 0.13
C ASN A 120 -14.47 8.14 0.42
N LEU A 121 -14.17 6.94 0.91
CA LEU A 121 -15.16 5.94 1.32
C LEU A 121 -15.41 6.03 2.83
N SER A 122 -16.67 6.24 3.21
CA SER A 122 -17.05 6.36 4.62
C SER A 122 -17.13 5.00 5.30
N MET A 123 -16.19 4.72 6.21
CA MET A 123 -16.14 3.49 7.01
C MET A 123 -16.47 3.76 8.50
N SER A 124 -17.60 4.42 8.77
CA SER A 124 -17.97 4.90 10.11
C SER A 124 -18.02 3.78 11.17
N HIS A 125 -18.51 2.60 10.80
CA HIS A 125 -18.55 1.45 11.71
C HIS A 125 -17.14 0.97 12.09
N LEU A 126 -16.24 0.86 11.11
CA LEU A 126 -14.86 0.46 11.35
C LEU A 126 -14.11 1.48 12.21
N HIS A 127 -14.32 2.78 11.94
CA HIS A 127 -13.76 3.87 12.74
C HIS A 127 -14.23 3.81 14.20
N GLY A 128 -15.51 3.49 14.44
CA GLY A 128 -16.06 3.29 15.79
C GLY A 128 -15.54 2.04 16.51
N SER A 129 -15.03 1.07 15.76
CA SER A 129 -14.51 -0.21 16.28
C SER A 129 -13.02 -0.21 16.64
N LEU A 130 -12.33 0.93 16.47
CA LEU A 130 -10.90 1.05 16.78
C LEU A 130 -10.67 0.99 18.29
N SER A 131 -9.66 0.22 18.70
CA SER A 131 -9.08 0.37 20.02
C SER A 131 -8.35 1.72 20.14
N TYR A 132 -8.06 2.13 21.37
CA TYR A 132 -7.36 3.40 21.61
C TYR A 132 -5.99 3.47 20.93
N LEU A 133 -5.22 2.37 20.93
CA LEU A 133 -3.93 2.29 20.25
C LEU A 133 -4.07 2.38 18.72
N GLU A 134 -5.06 1.69 18.14
CA GLU A 134 -5.31 1.75 16.70
C GLU A 134 -5.77 3.15 16.26
N TRP A 135 -6.56 3.83 17.10
CA TRP A 135 -6.96 5.22 16.86
C TRP A 135 -5.75 6.17 16.90
N ILE A 136 -4.85 6.03 17.88
CA ILE A 136 -3.59 6.80 17.93
C ILE A 136 -2.75 6.53 16.69
N ALA A 137 -2.59 5.27 16.30
CA ALA A 137 -1.80 4.88 15.13
C ALA A 137 -2.39 5.48 13.85
N TYR A 138 -3.71 5.36 13.66
CA TYR A 138 -4.42 5.94 12.52
C TYR A 138 -4.26 7.46 12.44
N LYS A 139 -4.44 8.18 13.56
CA LYS A 139 -4.25 9.65 13.58
C LYS A 139 -2.80 10.06 13.37
N SER A 140 -1.86 9.31 13.94
CA SER A 140 -0.41 9.54 13.75
C SER A 140 -0.02 9.36 12.28
N TRP A 141 -0.40 8.25 11.66
CA TRP A 141 -0.11 7.99 10.24
C TRP A 141 -0.79 8.99 9.31
N THR A 142 -2.06 9.32 9.58
CA THR A 142 -2.77 10.37 8.84
C THR A 142 -2.03 11.70 8.93
N PHE A 143 -1.58 12.09 10.13
CA PHE A 143 -0.81 13.32 10.33
C PHE A 143 0.52 13.31 9.59
N ILE A 144 1.27 12.21 9.69
CA ILE A 144 2.56 12.04 9.02
C ILE A 144 2.37 12.22 7.51
N MET A 145 1.49 11.42 6.91
CA MET A 145 1.33 11.41 5.46
C MET A 145 0.73 12.71 4.92
N HIS A 146 -0.31 13.26 5.55
CA HIS A 146 -1.00 14.44 5.01
C HIS A 146 -0.30 15.76 5.31
N TYR A 147 0.49 15.84 6.41
CA TYR A 147 1.04 17.12 6.87
C TYR A 147 2.56 17.07 7.07
N ALA A 148 3.09 16.12 7.83
CA ALA A 148 4.51 16.11 8.18
C ALA A 148 5.41 15.96 6.95
N MET A 149 5.03 15.07 6.02
CA MET A 149 5.80 14.77 4.81
C MET A 149 5.88 15.94 3.81
N ARG A 150 5.12 17.03 4.01
CA ARG A 150 5.26 18.28 3.26
C ARG A 150 6.58 19.00 3.54
N PHE A 151 7.14 18.83 4.73
CA PHE A 151 8.36 19.50 5.16
C PHE A 151 9.60 18.68 4.78
N SER A 152 10.53 19.29 4.04
CA SER A 152 11.74 18.61 3.54
C SER A 152 12.56 17.97 4.66
N SER A 153 12.76 18.66 5.78
CA SER A 153 13.52 18.15 6.93
C SER A 153 12.88 16.89 7.54
N LEU A 154 11.55 16.89 7.69
CA LEU A 154 10.82 15.73 8.22
C LEU A 154 10.83 14.56 7.23
N ARG A 155 10.71 14.84 5.94
CA ARG A 155 10.83 13.83 4.88
C ARG A 155 12.22 13.20 4.84
N ILE A 156 13.29 13.99 4.98
CA ILE A 156 14.66 13.45 5.04
C ILE A 156 14.82 12.52 6.25
N LEU A 157 14.31 12.94 7.41
CA LEU A 157 14.32 12.10 8.61
C LEU A 157 13.53 10.81 8.40
N PHE A 158 12.31 10.90 7.86
CA PHE A 158 11.46 9.75 7.57
C PHE A 158 12.15 8.79 6.59
N ASN A 159 12.75 9.30 5.51
CA ASN A 159 13.46 8.47 4.54
C ASN A 159 14.67 7.77 5.16
N LYS A 160 15.46 8.46 6.00
CA LYS A 160 16.59 7.85 6.71
C LYS A 160 16.12 6.75 7.66
N MET A 161 15.02 6.99 8.37
CA MET A 161 14.41 6.01 9.25
C MET A 161 13.92 4.77 8.48
N MET A 162 13.26 4.96 7.33
CA MET A 162 12.85 3.85 6.45
C MET A 162 14.06 3.08 5.90
N GLN A 163 15.12 3.78 5.51
CA GLN A 163 16.35 3.15 5.03
C GLN A 163 16.99 2.28 6.12
N ASN A 164 17.16 2.82 7.33
CA ASN A 164 17.70 2.07 8.46
C ASN A 164 16.87 0.81 8.77
N MET A 165 15.54 0.91 8.68
CA MET A 165 14.63 -0.22 8.87
C MET A 165 14.86 -1.31 7.82
N PHE A 166 15.00 -0.95 6.54
CA PHE A 166 15.31 -1.93 5.49
C PHE A 166 16.71 -2.53 5.63
N GLU A 167 17.70 -1.74 6.03
CA GLU A 167 19.05 -2.22 6.31
C GLU A 167 19.06 -3.18 7.50
N GLU A 168 18.32 -2.91 8.57
CA GLU A 168 18.15 -3.83 9.70
C GLU A 168 17.53 -5.15 9.23
N ALA A 169 16.45 -5.09 8.45
CA ALA A 169 15.76 -6.27 7.95
C ALA A 169 16.60 -7.10 6.98
N ALA A 170 17.42 -6.46 6.14
CA ALA A 170 18.36 -7.13 5.27
C ALA A 170 19.47 -7.88 6.04
N ASN A 171 19.74 -7.46 7.28
CA ASN A 171 20.77 -8.02 8.15
C ASN A 171 20.20 -8.78 9.35
N PHE A 172 18.96 -9.27 9.27
CA PHE A 172 18.38 -10.10 10.32
C PHE A 172 19.24 -11.34 10.58
N THR A 173 19.47 -11.64 11.86
CA THR A 173 20.22 -12.82 12.28
C THR A 173 19.39 -14.09 12.07
N PRO A 174 20.00 -15.28 11.96
CA PRO A 174 19.26 -16.54 11.93
C PRO A 174 18.31 -16.71 13.12
N GLU A 175 18.72 -16.26 14.31
CA GLU A 175 17.88 -16.23 15.51
C GLU A 175 16.63 -15.36 15.32
N LYS A 176 16.81 -14.18 14.71
CA LYS A 176 15.69 -13.27 14.41
C LYS A 176 14.75 -13.88 13.36
N HIS A 177 15.29 -14.55 12.34
CA HIS A 177 14.47 -15.27 11.37
C HIS A 177 13.66 -16.39 12.01
N GLU A 178 14.23 -17.16 12.94
CA GLU A 178 13.52 -18.21 13.67
C GLU A 178 12.42 -17.62 14.58
N GLU A 179 12.69 -16.49 15.25
CA GLU A 179 11.68 -15.74 16.02
C GLU A 179 10.49 -15.32 15.15
N LEU A 180 10.76 -14.73 13.98
CA LEU A 180 9.73 -14.30 13.04
C LEU A 180 8.95 -15.49 12.46
N GLN A 181 9.62 -16.61 12.16
CA GLN A 181 8.95 -17.83 11.70
C GLN A 181 8.00 -18.37 12.77
N LYS A 182 8.43 -18.48 14.04
CA LYS A 182 7.57 -18.90 15.15
C LYS A 182 6.38 -17.97 15.34
N ARG A 183 6.59 -16.65 15.20
CA ARG A 183 5.50 -15.65 15.23
C ARG A 183 4.49 -15.90 14.10
N SER A 184 4.98 -16.14 12.88
CA SER A 184 4.14 -16.43 11.71
C SER A 184 3.34 -17.73 11.88
N GLU A 185 3.96 -18.81 12.35
CA GLU A 185 3.29 -20.09 12.61
C GLU A 185 2.14 -19.96 13.62
N LYS A 186 2.38 -19.22 14.72
CA LYS A 186 1.33 -18.92 15.72
C LYS A 186 0.18 -18.10 15.14
N GLN A 187 0.46 -17.19 14.22
CA GLN A 187 -0.56 -16.39 13.57
C GLN A 187 -1.40 -17.21 12.60
N LEU A 188 -0.76 -18.04 11.77
CA LEU A 188 -1.44 -18.98 10.88
C LEU A 188 -2.38 -19.90 11.66
N SER A 189 -1.93 -20.46 12.79
CA SER A 189 -2.79 -21.30 13.63
C SER A 189 -3.99 -20.56 14.19
N ASN A 190 -3.87 -19.26 14.48
CA ASN A 190 -4.99 -18.46 14.98
C ASN A 190 -5.99 -18.12 13.86
N PHE A 191 -5.55 -18.03 12.60
CA PHE A 191 -6.43 -17.78 11.46
C PHE A 191 -7.25 -19.03 11.09
N SER A 192 -6.70 -20.23 11.25
CA SER A 192 -7.40 -21.50 10.95
C SER A 192 -8.45 -21.92 11.98
N ILE A 193 -8.62 -21.18 13.08
CA ILE A 193 -9.60 -21.49 14.14
C ILE A 193 -10.92 -20.72 13.95
N VAL A 194 -10.98 -19.80 12.97
CA VAL A 194 -12.19 -19.06 12.61
C VAL A 194 -12.83 -19.71 11.38
N ASP A 195 -13.31 -20.95 11.55
CA ASP A 195 -14.29 -21.61 10.69
C ASP A 195 -15.61 -21.80 11.45
#